data_AF-A0A8J8DHL1-F1
#
_entry.id   AF-A0A8J8DHL1-F1
#
_cell.length_a   1.000
_cell.length_b   1.000
_cell.length_c   1.000
_cell.angle_alpha   90.00
_cell.angle_beta   90.00
_cell.angle_gamma   90.00
#
_symmetry.space_group_name_H-M   'P 1'
#
loop_
_entity.id
_entity.type
_entity.pdbx_description
1 polymer ?
#
loop_
_entity_poly.entity_id
_entity_poly.type
_entity_poly.pdbx_seq_one_letter_code
_entity_poly.pdbx_strand_id
1 'polypeptide(L)' 'DTTEIKVELSTPTKAGIIKPTEQAENEELLMLVMPLMLNN' A
#
# COMPACT_ATOMS: atom_id res chain seq x y z
N ASP A 1 8.36 13.91 -6.08
CA ASP A 1 8.01 12.72 -6.86
C ASP A 1 8.70 11.50 -6.30
N THR A 2 8.00 10.70 -5.49
CA THR A 2 8.47 9.38 -5.08
C THR A 2 8.05 8.39 -6.16
N THR A 3 9.00 7.97 -6.98
CA THR A 3 8.75 7.06 -8.12
C THR A 3 8.52 5.61 -7.71
N GLU A 4 8.85 5.26 -6.47
CA GLU A 4 8.77 3.90 -5.96
C GLU A 4 7.89 3.80 -4.72
N ILE A 5 7.02 2.79 -4.71
CA ILE A 5 6.13 2.47 -3.60
C ILE A 5 6.31 1.01 -3.22
N LYS A 6 6.28 0.75 -1.92
CA LYS A 6 6.23 -0.59 -1.36
C LYS A 6 4.78 -0.96 -1.09
N VAL A 7 4.34 -2.07 -1.68
CA VAL A 7 3.01 -2.63 -1.46
C VAL A 7 3.14 -3.91 -0.66
N GLU A 8 2.57 -3.93 0.54
CA GLU A 8 2.53 -5.08 1.43
C GLU A 8 1.13 -5.71 1.38
N LEU A 9 1.04 -6.89 0.74
CA LEU A 9 -0.19 -7.67 0.62
C LEU A 9 -0.10 -8.91 1.51
N SER A 10 -1.16 -9.20 2.26
CA SER A 10 -1.21 -10.38 3.14
C SER A 10 -2.02 -11.53 2.51
N THR A 11 -3.31 -11.31 2.26
CA THR A 11 -4.19 -12.25 1.55
C THR A 11 -5.06 -11.49 0.55
N PRO A 12 -5.57 -12.12 -0.53
CA PRO A 12 -6.41 -11.44 -1.53
C PRO A 12 -7.70 -10.82 -0.97
N THR A 13 -8.08 -11.17 0.25
CA THR A 13 -9.28 -10.70 0.96
C THR A 13 -8.98 -9.61 2.00
N LYS A 14 -7.70 -9.35 2.31
CA LYS A 14 -7.29 -8.38 3.34
C LYS A 14 -6.74 -7.12 2.69
N ALA A 15 -6.94 -5.99 3.36
CA ALA A 15 -6.39 -4.72 2.92
C ALA A 15 -4.87 -4.83 2.70
N GLY A 16 -4.42 -4.31 1.55
CA GLY A 16 -3.03 -4.07 1.26
C GLY A 16 -2.59 -2.75 1.87
N ILE A 17 -1.35 -2.71 2.34
CA ILE A 17 -0.72 -1.49 2.84
C ILE A 17 0.21 -0.96 1.76
N ILE A 18 0.09 0.33 1.43
CA ILE A 18 0.98 1.02 0.50
C ILE A 18 1.74 2.10 1.27
N LYS A 19 3.06 2.08 1.12
CA LYS A 19 3.98 3.08 1.68
C LYS A 19 4.96 3.53 0.60
N PRO A 20 5.30 4.83 0.50
CA PRO A 20 6.41 5.24 -0.35
C PRO A 20 7.73 4.65 0.20
N THR A 21 8.67 4.32 -0.69
CA THR A 21 9.98 3.77 -0.27
C THR A 21 10.83 4.82 0.44
N GLU A 22 10.67 6.09 0.07
CA GLU A 22 11.29 7.23 0.70
C GLU A 22 10.22 8.04 1.43
N GLN A 23 10.36 8.17 2.75
CA GLN A 23 9.52 9.02 3.59
C GLN A 23 10.37 10.17 4.14
N ALA A 24 9.84 11.38 4.11
CA ALA A 24 10.49 12.51 4.77
C ALA A 24 10.49 12.29 6.29
N GLU A 25 11.56 12.71 6.98
CA GLU A 25 11.77 12.41 8.42
C GLU A 25 10.63 12.93 9.34
N ASN A 26 9.79 13.84 8.86
CA ASN A 26 8.66 14.41 9.62
C ASN A 26 7.29 14.07 9.00
N GLU A 27 7.22 13.08 8.11
CA GLU A 27 5.96 12.70 7.45
C GLU A 27 5.82 11.17 7.40
N GLU A 28 4.81 10.66 8.11
CA GLU A 28 4.41 9.25 8.04
C GLU A 28 3.19 9.11 7.12
N LEU A 29 3.44 8.87 5.83
CA LEU A 29 2.38 8.65 4.85
C LEU A 29 2.07 7.17 4.68
N LEU A 30 0.84 6.78 5.05
CA LEU A 30 0.29 5.44 4.90
C LEU A 30 -0.97 5.45 4.04
N MET A 31 -1.04 4.58 3.04
CA MET A 31 -2.24 4.40 2.22
C MET A 31 -2.75 2.95 2.35
N LEU A 32 -4.07 2.78 2.42
CA LEU A 32 -4.72 1.47 2.49
C LEU A 32 -5.50 1.21 1.22
N VAL A 33 -5.30 0.02 0.65
CA VAL A 33 -6.04 -0.44 -0.53
C VAL A 33 -6.86 -1.67 -0.17
N MET A 34 -8.15 -1.64 -0.49
CA MET A 34 -9.03 -2.79 -0.32
C MET A 34 -9.02 -3.61 -1.61
N PRO A 35 -8.64 -4.89 -1.56
CA PRO A 35 -8.74 -5.73 -2.75
C PRO A 35 -10.21 -6.03 -3.05
N LEU A 36 -10.56 -6.05 -4.33
CA LEU A 36 -11.86 -6.51 -4.79
C LEU A 36 -11.78 -8.01 -5.07
N MET A 37 -12.78 -8.75 -4.60
CA MET A 37 -12.94 -10.16 -4.94
C MET A 37 -13.49 -10.26 -6.36
N LEU A 38 -12.63 -10.64 -7.30
CA LEU A 38 -13.07 -11.04 -8.64
C LEU A 38 -13.50 -12.50 -8.57
N ASN A 39 -14.81 -12.73 -8.55
CA ASN A 39 -15.39 -14.07 -8.70
C ASN A 39 -15.55 -14.34 -10.21
N ASN A 40 -15.00 -15.46 -10.70
CA ASN A 40 -15.30 -15.99 -12.02
C ASN A 40 -16.45 -17.00 -11.93
#